data_AF-A0A9W7I5X6-F1
#
_entry.id   AF-A0A9W7I5X6-F1
#
_cell.length_a   1.000
_cell.length_b   1.000
_cell.length_c   1.000
_cell.angle_alpha   90.00
_cell.angle_beta   90.00
_cell.angle_gamma   90.00
#
_symmetry.space_group_name_H-M   'P 1'
#
loop_
_entity.id
_entity.type
_entity.pdbx_description
1 polymer ?
#
loop_
_entity_poly.entity_id
_entity_poly.type
_entity_poly.pdbx_seq_one_letter_code
_entity_poly.pdbx_strand_id
1 'polypeptide(L)'
;MEFLLNGKTVKVKGCKSESFQWTEAKVCAKLMRSTNSPCNVSLMALNVQLGMKGEIKSGNQGMQALLRKYEDVFVEPKALPPERAQDHRIPLIDEDAVIKVKPYRHPSIQKDGG
;
A
#
# COMPACT_ATOMS: atom_id res chain seq x y z
N MET A 1 9.84 25.47 -19.69
CA MET A 1 11.18 25.01 -20.16
C MET A 1 10.99 24.38 -21.54
N GLU A 2 11.86 24.65 -22.51
CA GLU A 2 11.77 24.13 -23.88
C GLU A 2 13.03 23.35 -24.23
N PHE A 3 12.90 22.20 -24.91
CA PHE A 3 14.04 21.41 -25.38
C PHE A 3 13.69 20.56 -26.61
N LEU A 4 14.71 20.11 -27.34
CA LEU A 4 14.58 19.27 -28.53
C LEU A 4 14.49 17.80 -28.14
N LEU A 5 13.43 17.11 -28.57
CA LEU A 5 13.26 15.66 -28.44
C LEU A 5 12.94 15.08 -29.82
N ASN A 6 13.77 14.16 -30.32
CA ASN A 6 13.61 13.51 -31.64
C ASN A 6 13.41 14.51 -32.79
N GLY A 7 14.16 15.62 -32.79
CA GLY A 7 14.06 16.67 -33.81
C GLY A 7 12.84 17.58 -33.70
N LYS A 8 12.02 17.46 -32.65
CA LYS A 8 10.87 18.32 -32.39
C LYS A 8 11.10 19.14 -31.11
N THR A 9 10.84 20.44 -31.18
CA THR A 9 10.90 21.30 -30.00
C THR A 9 9.67 21.05 -29.13
N VAL A 10 9.89 20.61 -27.89
CA VAL A 10 8.85 20.32 -26.90
C VAL A 10 8.92 21.35 -25.78
N LYS A 11 7.75 21.89 -25.39
CA LYS A 11 7.59 22.86 -24.29
C LYS A 11 6.93 22.21 -23.10
N VAL A 12 7.64 22.11 -21.98
CA VAL A 12 7.07 21.70 -20.70
C VAL A 12 6.25 22.86 -20.14
N LYS A 13 4.95 22.62 -19.95
CA LYS A 13 4.02 23.49 -19.22
C LYS A 13 3.69 22.84 -17.88
N GLY A 14 3.81 23.60 -16.80
CA GLY A 14 3.33 23.14 -15.49
C GLY A 14 1.81 23.14 -15.43
N CYS A 15 1.24 22.18 -14.69
CA CYS A 15 -0.18 22.19 -14.34
C CYS A 15 -0.35 23.00 -13.04
N LYS A 16 -1.32 23.91 -12.98
CA LYS A 16 -1.73 24.50 -11.70
C LYS A 16 -2.37 23.39 -10.87
N SER A 17 -2.02 23.31 -9.59
CA SER A 17 -2.64 22.38 -8.65
C SER A 17 -4.09 22.81 -8.42
N GLU A 18 -5.02 22.29 -9.20
CA GLU A 18 -6.45 22.41 -8.95
C GLU A 18 -6.91 21.27 -8.04
N SER A 19 -7.98 21.51 -7.28
CA SER A 19 -8.50 20.55 -6.32
C SER A 19 -8.92 19.25 -6.99
N PHE A 20 -8.45 18.14 -6.45
CA PHE A 20 -8.84 16.81 -6.91
C PHE A 20 -10.31 16.55 -6.54
N GLN A 21 -11.15 16.26 -7.52
CA GLN A 21 -12.55 15.90 -7.31
C GLN A 21 -12.81 14.46 -7.70
N TRP A 22 -13.40 13.69 -6.78
CA TRP A 22 -13.89 12.35 -7.05
C TRP A 22 -15.13 12.41 -7.93
N THR A 23 -15.15 11.64 -9.01
CA THR A 23 -16.33 11.54 -9.89
C THR A 23 -16.52 10.09 -10.35
N GLU A 24 -17.76 9.72 -10.63
CA GLU A 24 -18.05 8.45 -11.28
C GLU A 24 -17.58 8.45 -12.74
N ALA A 25 -17.22 7.27 -13.26
CA ALA A 25 -16.74 7.11 -14.62
C ALA A 25 -17.69 7.71 -15.69
N LYS A 26 -19.01 7.63 -15.47
CA LYS A 26 -20.02 8.20 -16.40
C LYS A 26 -19.98 9.73 -16.43
N VAL A 27 -19.78 10.36 -15.27
CA VAL A 27 -19.70 11.82 -15.14
C VAL A 27 -18.39 12.32 -15.77
N CYS A 28 -17.28 11.64 -15.50
CA CYS A 28 -16.00 11.91 -16.15
C CYS A 28 -16.10 11.80 -17.67
N ALA A 29 -16.68 10.70 -18.19
CA ALA A 29 -16.86 10.51 -19.64
C ALA A 29 -17.73 11.59 -20.30
N LYS A 30 -18.75 12.11 -19.59
CA LYS A 30 -19.60 13.20 -20.09
C LYS A 30 -18.83 14.53 -20.09
N LEU A 31 -18.05 14.81 -19.05
CA LEU A 31 -17.22 16.00 -18.95
C LEU A 31 -16.14 16.02 -20.05
N MET A 32 -15.44 14.90 -20.27
CA MET A 32 -14.44 14.73 -21.34
C MET A 32 -15.01 15.06 -22.73
N ARG A 33 -16.30 14.80 -22.95
CA ARG A 33 -16.97 15.08 -24.22
C ARG A 33 -17.37 16.55 -24.37
N SER A 34 -17.59 17.25 -23.26
CA SER A 34 -18.06 18.64 -23.26
C SER A 34 -16.94 19.67 -23.15
N THR A 35 -15.76 19.30 -22.64
CA THR A 35 -14.65 20.24 -22.46
C THR A 35 -13.70 20.23 -23.66
N ASN A 36 -13.42 21.40 -24.22
CA ASN A 36 -12.34 21.59 -25.22
C ASN A 36 -10.97 21.90 -24.59
N SER A 37 -10.83 21.78 -23.26
CA SER A 37 -9.56 21.96 -22.55
C SER A 37 -8.90 20.61 -22.23
N PRO A 38 -7.55 20.54 -22.21
CA PRO A 38 -6.85 19.35 -21.77
C PRO A 38 -7.11 19.11 -20.28
N CYS A 39 -7.69 17.96 -19.95
CA CYS A 39 -7.94 17.53 -18.58
C CYS A 39 -7.12 16.28 -18.28
N ASN A 40 -6.56 16.24 -17.06
CA ASN A 40 -5.83 15.07 -16.57
C ASN A 40 -6.81 14.17 -15.81
N VAL A 41 -7.04 12.96 -16.31
CA VAL A 41 -7.83 11.93 -15.62
C VAL A 41 -6.87 10.90 -15.05
N SER A 42 -6.88 10.74 -13.73
CA SER A 42 -6.12 9.68 -13.05
C SER A 42 -7.10 8.60 -12.59
N LEU A 43 -6.95 7.38 -13.11
CA LEU A 43 -7.74 6.24 -12.68
C LEU A 43 -7.14 5.71 -11.36
N MET A 44 -7.77 6.03 -10.24
CA MET A 44 -7.43 5.44 -8.95
C MET A 44 -8.36 4.28 -8.63
N ALA A 45 -7.82 3.08 -8.50
CA ALA A 45 -8.54 1.97 -7.88
C ALA A 45 -8.50 2.19 -6.36
N LEU A 46 -9.61 2.63 -5.77
CA LEU A 46 -9.80 2.49 -4.32
C LEU A 46 -10.05 1.00 -4.07
N ASN A 47 -9.09 0.34 -3.42
CA ASN A 47 -9.29 -1.00 -2.88
C ASN A 47 -10.22 -0.91 -1.68
N VAL A 48 -11.51 -0.65 -1.93
CA VAL A 48 -12.57 -0.89 -0.95
C VAL A 48 -12.96 -2.34 -1.11
N GLN A 49 -12.34 -3.21 -0.32
CA GLN A 49 -12.84 -4.58 -0.11
C GLN A 49 -14.21 -4.50 0.58
N LEU A 50 -15.26 -4.30 -0.19
CA LEU A 50 -16.63 -4.64 0.20
C LEU A 50 -17.09 -5.81 -0.68
N GLY A 51 -16.80 -7.01 -0.21
CA GLY A 51 -17.61 -8.21 -0.52
C GLY A 51 -17.71 -8.64 -1.98
N MET A 52 -16.65 -8.54 -2.78
CA MET A 52 -16.67 -9.17 -4.11
C MET A 52 -16.36 -10.68 -3.99
N LYS A 53 -17.41 -11.51 -4.05
CA LYS A 53 -17.31 -12.92 -4.52
C LYS A 53 -17.05 -12.93 -6.04
N GLY A 54 -16.00 -12.25 -6.48
CA GLY A 54 -15.54 -12.31 -7.86
C GLY A 54 -14.56 -13.47 -7.97
N GLU A 55 -14.94 -14.53 -8.67
CA GLU A 55 -13.95 -15.50 -9.13
C GLU A 55 -12.98 -14.76 -10.07
N ILE A 56 -11.79 -14.44 -9.59
CA ILE A 56 -10.67 -14.08 -10.46
C ILE A 56 -10.30 -15.37 -11.19
N LYS A 57 -10.96 -15.65 -12.32
CA LYS A 57 -10.47 -16.64 -13.29
C LYS A 57 -9.24 -16.03 -13.95
N SER A 58 -8.12 -16.02 -13.22
CA SER A 58 -6.82 -15.86 -13.81
C SER A 58 -6.67 -17.02 -14.79
N GLY A 59 -6.76 -16.75 -16.10
CA GLY A 59 -6.47 -17.73 -17.15
C GLY A 59 -5.03 -18.24 -17.13
N ASN A 60 -4.21 -17.74 -16.19
CA ASN A 60 -2.87 -18.21 -15.94
C ASN A 60 -2.90 -19.39 -14.97
N GLN A 61 -2.83 -20.61 -15.52
CA GLN A 61 -2.77 -21.87 -14.78
C GLN A 61 -1.61 -21.90 -13.78
N GLY A 62 -0.47 -21.26 -14.09
CA GLY A 62 0.67 -21.17 -13.20
C GLY A 62 0.37 -20.38 -11.93
N MET A 63 -0.42 -19.30 -12.04
CA MET A 63 -0.85 -18.52 -10.88
C MET A 63 -1.79 -19.33 -9.97
N GLN A 64 -2.74 -20.06 -10.55
CA GLN A 64 -3.65 -20.92 -9.77
C GLN A 64 -2.89 -22.03 -9.04
N ALA A 65 -1.91 -22.65 -9.71
CA ALA A 65 -1.06 -23.66 -9.09
C ALA A 65 -0.23 -23.10 -7.93
N LEU A 66 0.29 -21.88 -8.06
CA LEU A 66 1.05 -21.22 -7.00
C LEU A 66 0.17 -20.88 -5.79
N LEU A 67 -1.00 -20.29 -6.02
CA LEU A 67 -1.93 -19.94 -4.95
C LEU A 67 -2.39 -21.19 -4.18
N ARG A 68 -2.67 -22.29 -4.89
CA ARG A 68 -3.03 -23.56 -4.26
C ARG A 68 -1.87 -24.18 -3.48
N LYS A 69 -0.63 -24.01 -3.94
CA LYS A 69 0.57 -24.53 -3.26
C LYS A 69 0.80 -23.87 -1.90
N TYR A 70 0.41 -22.61 -1.74
CA TYR A 70 0.63 -21.81 -0.54
C TYR A 70 -0.70 -21.34 0.09
N GLU A 71 -1.74 -22.17 -0.01
CA GLU A 71 -3.07 -21.88 0.54
C GLU A 71 -3.03 -21.68 2.07
N ASP A 72 -2.15 -22.42 2.74
CA ASP A 72 -1.90 -22.37 4.18
C ASP A 72 -1.42 -21.00 4.69
N VAL A 73 -0.69 -20.23 3.88
CA VAL A 73 -0.22 -18.88 4.21
C VAL A 73 -1.37 -17.90 4.44
N PHE A 74 -2.53 -18.15 3.82
CA PHE A 74 -3.70 -17.27 3.91
C PHE A 74 -4.73 -17.73 4.96
N VAL A 75 -4.49 -18.87 5.63
CA VAL A 75 -5.35 -19.36 6.70
C VAL A 75 -5.05 -18.61 7.99
N GLU A 76 -6.08 -18.35 8.79
CA GLU A 76 -5.91 -17.76 10.11
C GLU A 76 -5.01 -18.65 11.00
N PRO A 77 -3.89 -18.14 11.53
CA PRO A 77 -2.98 -18.92 12.34
C PRO A 77 -3.63 -19.27 13.68
N LYS A 78 -3.76 -20.55 13.98
CA LYS A 78 -4.38 -21.06 15.22
C LYS A 78 -3.38 -21.33 16.35
N ALA A 79 -2.09 -21.21 16.06
CA ALA A 79 -1.01 -21.56 16.97
C ALA A 79 0.08 -20.48 16.95
N LEU A 80 0.97 -20.55 17.93
CA LEU A 80 2.16 -19.70 17.95
C LEU A 80 3.04 -19.99 16.72
N PRO A 81 3.78 -19.00 16.22
CA PRO A 81 4.77 -19.22 15.18
C PRO A 81 5.75 -20.33 15.57
N PRO A 82 6.22 -21.15 14.60
CA PRO A 82 7.22 -22.16 14.88
C PRO A 82 8.51 -21.53 15.42
N GLU A 83 9.25 -22.29 16.22
CA GLU A 83 10.58 -21.89 16.66
C GLU A 83 11.47 -21.64 15.45
N ARG A 84 12.26 -20.56 15.54
CA ARG A 84 13.23 -20.22 14.51
C ARG A 84 14.49 -21.03 14.75
N ALA A 85 15.14 -21.50 13.69
CA ALA A 85 16.41 -22.22 13.80
C ALA A 85 17.58 -21.35 14.32
N GLN A 86 17.40 -20.03 14.32
CA GLN A 86 18.39 -19.06 14.78
C GLN A 86 17.73 -18.09 15.75
N ASP A 87 18.40 -17.91 16.88
CA ASP A 87 18.08 -16.84 17.81
C ASP A 87 18.64 -15.51 17.29
N HIS A 88 17.82 -14.47 17.40
CA HIS A 88 18.24 -13.11 17.08
C HIS A 88 19.12 -12.62 18.22
N ARG A 89 20.44 -12.50 17.97
CA ARG A 89 21.36 -11.84 18.90
C ARG A 89 21.43 -10.35 18.58
N ILE A 90 21.32 -9.52 19.60
CA ILE A 90 21.62 -8.08 19.52
C ILE A 90 23.06 -7.91 20.06
N PRO A 91 24.09 -7.82 19.20
CA PRO A 91 25.45 -7.57 19.67
C PRO A 91 25.54 -6.14 20.25
N LEU A 92 26.08 -6.04 21.46
CA LEU A 92 26.31 -4.76 22.13
C LEU A 92 27.73 -4.27 21.83
N ILE A 93 27.94 -2.96 21.95
CA ILE A 93 29.28 -2.38 21.88
C ILE A 93 30.10 -2.81 23.11
N ASP A 94 29.44 -2.93 24.26
CA ASP A 94 29.98 -3.45 25.51
C ASP A 94 28.97 -4.46 26.08
N GLU A 95 29.34 -5.74 26.10
CA GLU A 95 28.47 -6.83 26.53
C GLU A 95 28.32 -6.89 28.06
N ASP A 96 29.22 -6.24 28.81
CA ASP A 96 29.19 -6.20 30.29
C ASP A 96 28.46 -4.95 30.83
N ALA A 97 28.13 -3.99 29.96
CA ALA A 97 27.46 -2.76 30.35
C ALA A 97 25.97 -2.99 30.67
N VAL A 98 25.64 -2.98 31.96
CA VAL A 98 24.24 -3.13 32.42
C VAL A 98 23.56 -1.78 32.58
N ILE A 99 22.56 -1.49 31.75
CA ILE A 99 21.72 -0.29 31.88
C ILE A 99 20.57 -0.57 32.84
N LYS A 100 20.59 0.04 34.03
CA LYS A 100 19.50 -0.02 35.03
C LYS A 100 18.76 1.32 35.12
N VAL A 101 17.55 1.38 34.57
CA VAL A 101 16.67 2.57 34.67
C VAL A 101 15.44 2.21 35.50
N LYS A 102 15.04 3.11 36.41
CA LYS A 102 13.81 2.95 37.19
C LYS A 102 12.60 3.02 36.23
N PRO A 103 11.66 2.05 36.26
CA PRO A 103 10.45 2.13 35.45
C PRO A 103 9.68 3.43 35.71
N TYR A 104 9.15 4.02 34.66
CA TYR A 104 8.27 5.18 34.78
C TYR A 104 7.00 4.80 35.53
N ARG A 105 6.47 5.73 36.34
CA ARG A 105 5.19 5.53 37.02
C ARG A 105 4.07 5.76 36.01
N HIS A 106 3.46 4.67 35.55
CA HIS A 106 2.25 4.73 34.75
C HIS A 106 1.04 5.06 35.64
N PRO A 107 0.16 5.99 35.24
CA PRO A 107 -1.16 6.17 35.86
C PRO A 107 -1.98 4.88 35.82
N SER A 108 -2.83 4.65 36.82
CA SER A 108 -3.65 3.43 36.96
C SER A 108 -4.47 3.11 35.71
N ILE A 109 -5.02 4.14 35.05
CA ILE A 109 -5.82 4.01 33.83
C ILE A 109 -5.07 3.38 32.63
N GLN A 110 -3.73 3.40 32.63
CA GLN A 110 -2.92 2.76 31.58
C GLN A 110 -2.52 1.33 31.93
N LYS A 111 -2.51 0.99 33.22
CA LYS A 111 -2.10 -0.32 33.72
C LYS A 111 -3.26 -1.31 33.63
N ASP A 112 -4.44 -0.86 34.04
CA ASP A 112 -5.66 -1.66 34.04
C ASP A 112 -6.32 -1.41 32.69
N GLY A 113 -5.84 -2.11 31.66
CA GLY A 113 -6.32 -1.96 30.29
C GLY A 113 -7.84 -1.87 30.26
N GLY A 114 -8.34 -0.71 29.86
CA GLY A 114 -9.77 -0.39 29.87
C GLY A 114 -10.62 -1.31 29.00
#